data_AF-A0A267T4N6-F1
#
_entry.id   AF-A0A267T4N6-F1
#
_cell.length_a   1.000
_cell.length_b   1.000
_cell.length_c   1.000
_cell.angle_alpha   90.00
_cell.angle_beta   90.00
_cell.angle_gamma   90.00
#
_symmetry.space_group_name_H-M   'P 1'
#
loop_
_entity.id
_entity.type
_entity.pdbx_description
1 polymer ?
#
loop_
_entity_poly.entity_id
_entity_poly.type
_entity_poly.pdbx_seq_one_letter_code
_entity_poly.pdbx_strand_id
1 'polypeptide(L)'
;MGYRIRVSGTISNSNLGKSKLDKIANNGSILLVNFGNTEQKFSSVPTNNSKIRNLAWKQASKILNTGDENTLSLSVTNSLITGKSISEVTSKKGLHVIISQENDVENGNDLILNIPDLIANYMVTSGHKFLIEVWEKITRKPTTSITSDFLIKRQNSSNYFVSFERDSISGNKFQSTFAGNVLGNRRSIVGLNGPTGSPSGTDNVFSFYKFGSAGPFGNFELNGASSKILYFMHIVDLDVAKNIGESAEQCYSRLDADSLSYYNSLFGEGGAYQNDIHTSV
;
A
#
# COMPACT_ATOMS: atom_id res chain seq x y z
N MET A 1 -24.20 9.41 -4.84
CA MET A 1 -23.96 10.46 -3.83
C MET A 1 -24.54 9.98 -2.51
N GLY A 2 -23.76 9.93 -1.43
CA GLY A 2 -24.26 9.54 -0.11
C GLY A 2 -24.62 10.77 0.73
N TYR A 3 -25.76 10.75 1.41
CA TYR A 3 -26.16 11.82 2.33
C TYR A 3 -25.43 11.67 3.67
N ARG A 4 -24.84 12.75 4.17
CA ARG A 4 -24.25 12.82 5.52
C ARG A 4 -25.23 13.54 6.45
N ILE A 5 -25.89 12.79 7.32
CA ILE A 5 -26.75 13.36 8.37
C ILE A 5 -25.88 13.60 9.61
N ARG A 6 -25.87 14.82 10.13
CA ARG A 6 -25.30 15.13 11.44
C ARG A 6 -26.42 15.02 12.48
N VAL A 7 -26.28 14.10 13.42
CA VAL A 7 -27.22 13.93 14.55
C VAL A 7 -26.54 14.47 15.80
N SER A 8 -27.25 15.32 16.55
CA SER A 8 -26.79 15.86 17.83
C SER A 8 -27.20 14.91 18.96
N GLY A 9 -26.24 14.42 19.76
CA GLY A 9 -26.49 13.55 20.92
C GLY A 9 -25.63 12.27 20.94
N THR A 10 -25.65 11.55 22.07
CA THR A 10 -24.99 10.25 22.21
C THR A 10 -25.82 9.18 21.51
N ILE A 11 -25.32 8.62 20.41
CA ILE A 11 -25.94 7.48 19.73
C ILE A 11 -25.59 6.21 20.51
N SER A 12 -26.56 5.64 21.22
CA SER A 12 -26.41 4.41 22.02
C SER A 12 -26.63 3.12 21.23
N ASN A 13 -27.15 3.20 19.99
CA ASN A 13 -27.42 2.02 19.17
C ASN A 13 -26.14 1.53 18.48
N SER A 14 -25.58 0.42 18.98
CA SER A 14 -24.39 -0.25 18.44
C SER A 14 -24.59 -0.85 17.05
N ASN A 15 -25.84 -0.99 16.58
CA ASN A 15 -26.19 -1.53 15.26
C ASN A 15 -26.24 -0.45 14.16
N LEU A 16 -26.13 0.83 14.49
CA LEU A 16 -25.99 1.87 13.47
C LEU A 16 -24.62 1.72 12.80
N GLY A 17 -24.63 1.51 11.47
CA GLY A 17 -23.42 1.46 10.67
C GLY A 17 -22.60 2.73 10.90
N LYS A 18 -21.47 2.60 11.60
CA LYS A 18 -20.56 3.72 11.83
C LYS A 18 -20.15 4.28 10.47
N SER A 19 -20.30 5.58 10.25
CA SER A 19 -19.80 6.24 9.03
C SER A 19 -18.31 5.94 8.92
N LYS A 20 -17.95 5.05 8.01
CA LYS A 20 -16.55 4.74 7.70
C LYS A 20 -15.96 5.89 6.90
N LEU A 21 -14.69 6.21 7.14
CA LEU A 21 -13.97 7.23 6.35
C LEU A 21 -13.77 6.78 4.90
N ASP A 22 -13.74 5.48 4.66
CA ASP A 22 -13.72 4.86 3.33
C ASP A 22 -14.63 3.63 3.31
N LYS A 23 -15.23 3.31 2.17
CA LYS A 23 -16.18 2.20 2.00
C LYS A 23 -15.53 0.85 2.29
N ILE A 24 -14.24 0.71 1.97
CA ILE A 24 -13.48 -0.55 2.14
C ILE A 24 -12.91 -0.76 3.54
N ALA A 25 -12.89 0.30 4.38
CA ALA A 25 -12.40 0.19 5.75
C ALA A 25 -13.25 -0.82 6.54
N ASN A 26 -12.61 -1.63 7.37
CA ASN A 26 -13.25 -2.67 8.17
C ASN A 26 -12.62 -2.73 9.58
N ASN A 27 -13.13 -3.63 10.43
CA ASN A 27 -12.69 -3.70 11.82
C ASN A 27 -11.24 -4.14 12.00
N GLY A 28 -10.64 -4.83 11.02
CA GLY A 28 -9.23 -5.22 11.03
C GLY A 28 -8.33 -4.26 10.25
N SER A 29 -8.83 -3.14 9.74
CA SER A 29 -8.00 -2.22 8.96
C SER A 29 -6.96 -1.53 9.84
N ILE A 30 -5.68 -1.80 9.59
CA ILE A 30 -4.54 -1.21 10.33
C ILE A 30 -3.82 -0.12 9.53
N LEU A 31 -3.86 -0.18 8.20
CA LEU A 31 -3.33 0.87 7.33
C LEU A 31 -4.26 1.08 6.15
N LEU A 32 -4.69 2.31 5.88
CA LEU A 32 -5.49 2.63 4.69
C LEU A 32 -5.08 3.98 4.13
N VAL A 33 -4.63 4.00 2.88
CA VAL A 33 -4.34 5.21 2.11
C VAL A 33 -5.18 5.16 0.86
N ASN A 34 -5.96 6.21 0.63
CA ASN A 34 -6.70 6.38 -0.61
C ASN A 34 -6.51 7.83 -1.06
N PHE A 35 -5.69 8.05 -2.07
CA PHE A 35 -5.35 9.39 -2.52
C PHE A 35 -6.54 10.15 -3.13
N GLY A 36 -7.53 9.42 -3.66
CA GLY A 36 -8.78 9.99 -4.18
C GLY A 36 -9.82 10.31 -3.10
N ASN A 37 -9.61 9.86 -1.86
CA ASN A 37 -10.53 10.12 -0.76
C ASN A 37 -10.39 11.57 -0.26
N THR A 38 -11.51 12.28 -0.14
CA THR A 38 -11.51 13.69 0.30
C THR A 38 -10.93 13.89 1.71
N GLU A 39 -11.05 12.90 2.59
CA GLU A 39 -10.51 12.93 3.95
C GLU A 39 -8.99 12.69 3.99
N GLN A 40 -8.40 12.21 2.90
CA GLN A 40 -6.94 12.08 2.76
C GLN A 40 -6.26 13.44 2.63
N LYS A 41 -6.98 14.44 2.08
CA LYS A 41 -6.46 15.81 1.81
C LYS A 41 -5.15 15.82 1.02
N PHE A 42 -4.96 14.84 0.13
CA PHE A 42 -3.75 14.75 -0.69
C PHE A 42 -3.81 15.74 -1.85
N SER A 43 -2.83 16.65 -1.92
CA SER A 43 -2.84 17.76 -2.88
C SER A 43 -1.52 18.00 -3.62
N SER A 44 -0.41 17.45 -3.13
CA SER A 44 0.92 17.64 -3.70
C SER A 44 1.77 16.40 -3.52
N VAL A 45 2.81 16.27 -4.33
CA VAL A 45 3.83 15.23 -4.14
C VAL A 45 4.42 15.37 -2.74
N PRO A 46 4.51 14.29 -1.95
CA PRO A 46 5.06 14.35 -0.60
C PRO A 46 6.56 14.64 -0.64
N THR A 47 7.02 15.55 0.22
CA THR A 47 8.45 15.84 0.43
C THR A 47 9.09 14.80 1.35
N ASN A 48 10.43 14.79 1.40
CA ASN A 48 11.15 13.91 2.31
C ASN A 48 10.74 14.17 3.77
N ASN A 49 10.58 13.11 4.56
CA ASN A 49 10.08 13.08 5.94
C ASN A 49 8.64 13.57 6.15
N SER A 50 7.90 13.85 5.08
CA SER A 50 6.47 14.16 5.20
C SER A 50 5.66 12.92 5.59
N LYS A 51 4.41 13.14 6.01
CA LYS A 51 3.51 12.08 6.43
C LYS A 51 2.29 11.97 5.53
N ILE A 52 1.93 10.75 5.18
CA ILE A 52 0.67 10.44 4.51
C ILE A 52 -0.28 9.85 5.53
N ARG A 53 -1.41 10.53 5.73
CA ARG A 53 -2.43 10.14 6.69
C ARG A 53 -2.89 8.70 6.47
N ASN A 54 -2.95 7.93 7.54
CA ASN A 54 -3.64 6.64 7.55
C ASN A 54 -5.13 6.85 7.87
N LEU A 55 -6.02 6.63 6.91
CA LEU A 55 -7.47 6.77 7.07
C LEU A 55 -8.06 5.76 8.08
N ALA A 56 -7.34 4.67 8.37
CA ALA A 56 -7.73 3.66 9.34
C ALA A 56 -7.08 3.88 10.73
N TRP A 57 -6.43 5.02 11.00
CA TRP A 57 -5.65 5.21 12.23
C TRP A 57 -6.45 4.96 13.52
N LYS A 58 -7.76 5.28 13.55
CA LYS A 58 -8.61 5.05 14.74
C LYS A 58 -8.88 3.58 14.98
N GLN A 59 -9.03 2.79 13.91
CA GLN A 59 -9.19 1.34 13.98
C GLN A 59 -7.85 0.72 14.38
N ALA A 60 -6.77 1.11 13.70
CA ALA A 60 -5.41 0.70 14.00
C ALA A 60 -5.04 0.95 15.47
N SER A 61 -5.27 2.16 15.99
CA SER A 61 -4.98 2.51 17.39
C SER A 61 -5.69 1.61 18.40
N LYS A 62 -6.93 1.16 18.09
CA LYS A 62 -7.67 0.20 18.93
C LYS A 62 -7.12 -1.21 18.86
N ILE A 63 -6.71 -1.66 17.67
CA ILE A 63 -6.15 -3.01 17.47
C ILE A 63 -4.79 -3.11 18.15
N LEU A 64 -3.95 -2.09 17.95
CA LEU A 64 -2.59 -2.02 18.48
C LEU A 64 -2.57 -1.60 19.96
N ASN A 65 -3.69 -1.14 20.52
CA ASN A 65 -3.79 -0.53 21.85
C ASN A 65 -2.80 0.62 22.09
N THR A 66 -2.36 1.31 21.04
CA THR A 66 -1.40 2.41 21.09
C THR A 66 -1.39 3.21 19.79
N GLY A 67 -0.72 4.35 19.79
CA GLY A 67 -0.56 5.22 18.64
C GLY A 67 -1.75 6.15 18.40
N ASP A 68 -1.49 7.17 17.59
CA ASP A 68 -2.38 8.24 17.20
C ASP A 68 -2.28 8.48 15.69
N GLU A 69 -3.01 9.47 15.17
CA GLU A 69 -2.98 9.79 13.73
C GLU A 69 -1.56 10.06 13.22
N ASN A 70 -0.71 10.70 14.02
CA ASN A 70 0.63 11.11 13.61
C ASN A 70 1.63 9.94 13.62
N THR A 71 1.57 9.09 14.63
CA THR A 71 2.44 7.91 14.81
C THR A 71 2.00 6.72 13.97
N LEU A 72 0.76 6.70 13.48
CA LEU A 72 0.21 5.66 12.59
C LEU A 72 0.10 6.10 11.12
N SER A 73 0.63 7.27 10.76
CA SER A 73 0.72 7.76 9.38
C SER A 73 2.01 7.31 8.70
N LEU A 74 1.95 6.98 7.41
CA LEU A 74 3.13 6.57 6.65
C LEU A 74 4.13 7.73 6.62
N SER A 75 5.42 7.41 6.75
CA SER A 75 6.48 8.38 6.49
C SER A 75 6.97 8.23 5.05
N VAL A 76 7.43 9.34 4.47
CA VAL A 76 7.92 9.38 3.09
C VAL A 76 9.42 9.61 3.06
N THR A 77 10.14 8.75 2.35
CA THR A 77 11.51 9.03 1.89
C THR A 77 11.41 9.48 0.44
N ASN A 78 11.76 10.72 0.15
CA ASN A 78 11.74 11.23 -1.22
C ASN A 78 13.14 11.72 -1.58
N SER A 79 13.79 10.97 -2.45
CA SER A 79 15.14 11.21 -2.94
C SER A 79 15.17 11.36 -4.47
N LEU A 80 14.02 11.66 -5.08
CA LEU A 80 13.88 11.84 -6.51
C LEU A 80 14.77 13.00 -7.01
N ILE A 81 15.53 12.74 -8.07
CA ILE A 81 16.52 13.66 -8.63
C ILE A 81 15.96 14.31 -9.90
N THR A 82 15.92 15.64 -9.94
CA THR A 82 15.53 16.43 -11.11
C THR A 82 16.32 16.01 -12.35
N GLY A 83 15.62 15.76 -13.46
CA GLY A 83 16.23 15.32 -14.73
C GLY A 83 16.42 13.80 -14.84
N LYS A 84 16.33 13.06 -13.72
CA LYS A 84 16.28 11.59 -13.69
C LYS A 84 14.89 11.07 -13.37
N SER A 85 14.07 11.88 -12.72
CA SER A 85 12.68 11.55 -12.41
C SER A 85 11.76 12.77 -12.46
N ILE A 86 10.47 12.50 -12.65
CA ILE A 86 9.38 13.47 -12.53
C ILE A 86 8.36 12.86 -11.59
N SER A 87 7.82 13.65 -10.68
CA SER A 87 6.72 13.26 -9.81
C SER A 87 5.60 14.27 -9.88
N GLU A 88 4.37 13.81 -9.87
CA GLU A 88 3.18 14.66 -9.93
C GLU A 88 2.02 14.05 -9.14
N VAL A 89 0.99 14.87 -8.90
CA VAL A 89 -0.33 14.41 -8.47
C VAL A 89 -1.25 14.49 -9.68
N THR A 90 -1.84 13.36 -10.07
CA THR A 90 -2.71 13.29 -11.25
C THR A 90 -4.02 14.04 -11.07
N SER A 91 -4.79 14.22 -12.14
CA SER A 91 -6.09 14.91 -12.06
C SER A 91 -7.10 14.21 -11.14
N LYS A 92 -6.94 12.90 -10.93
CA LYS A 92 -7.71 12.08 -9.98
C LYS A 92 -6.95 11.76 -8.69
N LYS A 93 -5.96 12.58 -8.35
CA LYS A 93 -5.18 12.56 -7.10
C LYS A 93 -4.20 11.41 -6.93
N GLY A 94 -3.99 10.56 -7.93
CA GLY A 94 -2.96 9.52 -7.86
C GLY A 94 -1.56 10.12 -7.69
N LEU A 95 -0.68 9.44 -6.96
CA LEU A 95 0.74 9.80 -6.89
C LEU A 95 1.45 9.14 -8.07
N HIS A 96 1.88 9.94 -9.04
CA HIS A 96 2.60 9.46 -10.22
C HIS A 96 4.09 9.72 -10.05
N VAL A 97 4.91 8.70 -10.27
CA VAL A 97 6.35 8.85 -10.39
C VAL A 97 6.81 8.24 -11.71
N ILE A 98 7.51 9.07 -12.47
CA ILE A 98 8.14 8.77 -13.74
C ILE A 98 9.65 8.67 -13.49
N ILE A 99 10.23 7.54 -13.84
CA ILE A 99 11.66 7.27 -13.63
C ILE A 99 12.34 7.10 -14.98
N SER A 100 13.38 7.88 -15.27
CA SER A 100 14.14 7.77 -16.50
C SER A 100 14.73 6.37 -16.66
N GLN A 101 14.60 5.80 -17.86
CA GLN A 101 15.19 4.50 -18.21
C GLN A 101 16.55 4.64 -18.90
N GLU A 102 17.08 5.87 -18.96
CA GLU A 102 18.36 6.19 -19.57
C GLU A 102 19.29 6.91 -18.57
N ASN A 103 18.76 7.91 -17.86
CA ASN A 103 19.55 8.81 -17.03
C ASN A 103 19.65 8.39 -15.56
N ASP A 104 18.80 7.45 -15.13
CA ASP A 104 18.85 6.95 -13.75
C ASP A 104 19.98 5.92 -13.63
N VAL A 105 21.21 6.39 -13.44
CA VAL A 105 22.41 5.53 -13.37
C VAL A 105 23.04 5.50 -11.98
N GLU A 106 22.38 6.11 -10.98
CA GLU A 106 22.89 6.26 -9.61
C GLU A 106 21.86 5.75 -8.58
N ASN A 107 22.35 5.12 -7.50
CA ASN A 107 21.48 4.70 -6.40
C ASN A 107 20.81 5.92 -5.74
N GLY A 108 19.58 5.72 -5.26
CA GLY A 108 18.89 6.70 -4.43
C GLY A 108 17.92 7.62 -5.17
N ASN A 109 17.63 7.41 -6.46
CA ASN A 109 16.54 8.09 -7.16
C ASN A 109 15.21 7.35 -6.91
N ASP A 110 14.69 7.44 -5.69
CA ASP A 110 13.46 6.76 -5.30
C ASP A 110 12.50 7.62 -4.46
N LEU A 111 11.24 7.18 -4.46
CA LEU A 111 10.23 7.63 -3.53
C LEU A 111 9.69 6.41 -2.80
N ILE A 112 9.83 6.39 -1.49
CA ILE A 112 9.46 5.27 -0.63
C ILE A 112 8.38 5.73 0.34
N LEU A 113 7.29 4.96 0.39
CA LEU A 113 6.26 5.08 1.42
C LEU A 113 6.57 4.02 2.47
N ASN A 114 6.88 4.43 3.69
CA ASN A 114 7.25 3.53 4.78
C ASN A 114 6.06 3.28 5.70
N ILE A 115 5.89 2.03 6.15
CA ILE A 115 4.88 1.70 7.16
C ILE A 115 5.35 2.26 8.50
N PRO A 116 4.45 2.79 9.35
CA PRO A 116 4.79 3.11 10.73
C PRO A 116 5.34 1.90 11.50
N ASP A 117 6.39 2.11 12.29
CA ASP A 117 7.03 1.06 13.09
C ASP A 117 6.04 0.33 14.01
N LEU A 118 5.05 1.03 14.56
CA LEU A 118 4.01 0.41 15.40
C LEU A 118 3.21 -0.65 14.64
N ILE A 119 2.80 -0.35 13.40
CA ILE A 119 2.04 -1.28 12.55
C ILE A 119 2.94 -2.43 12.12
N ALA A 120 4.16 -2.13 11.70
CA ALA A 120 5.06 -3.14 11.21
C ALA A 120 5.51 -4.12 12.33
N ASN A 121 5.82 -3.60 13.53
CA ASN A 121 6.10 -4.43 14.70
C ASN A 121 4.89 -5.29 15.09
N TYR A 122 3.68 -4.73 15.05
CA TYR A 122 2.45 -5.50 15.28
C TYR A 122 2.30 -6.67 14.31
N MET A 123 2.51 -6.43 13.01
CA MET A 123 2.42 -7.50 11.99
C MET A 123 3.44 -8.61 12.24
N VAL A 124 4.65 -8.26 12.67
CA VAL A 124 5.73 -9.22 12.93
C VAL A 124 5.57 -9.99 14.25
N THR A 125 4.82 -9.47 15.21
CA THR A 125 4.76 -10.04 16.58
C THR A 125 3.43 -10.68 16.94
N SER A 126 2.33 -10.30 16.28
CA SER A 126 0.98 -10.79 16.60
C SER A 126 0.75 -12.26 16.26
N GLY A 127 1.48 -12.81 15.27
CA GLY A 127 1.19 -14.13 14.71
C GLY A 127 -0.11 -14.21 13.91
N HIS A 128 -0.77 -13.07 13.68
CA HIS A 128 -2.02 -12.98 12.94
C HIS A 128 -1.80 -13.10 11.43
N LYS A 129 -2.89 -13.37 10.70
CA LYS A 129 -2.92 -13.34 9.24
C LYS A 129 -3.30 -11.97 8.73
N PHE A 130 -2.71 -11.55 7.62
CA PHE A 130 -2.90 -10.22 7.05
C PHE A 130 -3.32 -10.29 5.59
N LEU A 131 -4.07 -9.29 5.15
CA LEU A 131 -4.30 -8.98 3.74
C LEU A 131 -3.61 -7.66 3.42
N ILE A 132 -2.89 -7.63 2.31
CA ILE A 132 -2.29 -6.41 1.77
C ILE A 132 -2.82 -6.21 0.36
N GLU A 133 -3.27 -4.98 0.09
CA GLU A 133 -3.80 -4.59 -1.21
C GLU A 133 -3.23 -3.25 -1.68
N VAL A 134 -2.99 -3.16 -2.98
CA VAL A 134 -2.52 -1.96 -3.68
C VAL A 134 -3.27 -1.82 -5.00
N TRP A 135 -3.67 -0.58 -5.33
CA TRP A 135 -4.17 -0.25 -6.67
C TRP A 135 -3.26 0.78 -7.33
N GLU A 136 -2.84 0.46 -8.55
CA GLU A 136 -1.90 1.27 -9.31
C GLU A 136 -2.25 1.28 -10.80
N LYS A 137 -1.56 2.12 -11.57
CA LYS A 137 -1.56 2.11 -13.03
C LYS A 137 -0.12 2.14 -13.52
N ILE A 138 0.28 1.14 -14.29
CA ILE A 138 1.60 1.14 -14.94
C ILE A 138 1.50 2.01 -16.20
N THR A 139 2.24 3.11 -16.23
CA THR A 139 2.26 4.07 -17.33
C THR A 139 3.43 3.81 -18.29
N ARG A 140 4.53 3.24 -17.79
CA ARG A 140 5.64 2.72 -18.61
C ARG A 140 6.16 1.41 -18.05
N LYS A 141 6.35 0.41 -18.92
CA LYS A 141 6.92 -0.89 -18.55
C LYS A 141 8.39 -0.72 -18.13
N PRO A 142 8.87 -1.53 -17.18
CA PRO A 142 10.30 -1.59 -16.90
C PRO A 142 11.07 -2.13 -18.11
N THR A 143 12.31 -1.70 -18.30
CA THR A 143 13.23 -2.23 -19.31
C THR A 143 13.95 -3.49 -18.85
N THR A 144 13.88 -3.81 -17.55
CA THR A 144 14.56 -4.96 -16.96
C THR A 144 13.61 -5.84 -16.17
N SER A 145 13.95 -7.13 -16.03
CA SER A 145 13.07 -8.18 -15.50
C SER A 145 13.06 -8.27 -13.97
N ILE A 146 14.02 -7.69 -13.26
CA ILE A 146 14.29 -8.04 -11.85
C ILE A 146 14.05 -6.86 -10.92
N THR A 147 12.80 -6.53 -10.66
CA THR A 147 12.50 -5.49 -9.66
C THR A 147 11.26 -5.84 -8.85
N SER A 148 11.27 -5.52 -7.56
CA SER A 148 10.19 -5.76 -6.59
C SER A 148 9.54 -4.43 -6.25
N ASP A 149 8.23 -4.26 -6.49
CA ASP A 149 7.55 -2.98 -6.24
C ASP A 149 7.23 -2.74 -4.76
N PHE A 150 7.31 -3.78 -3.94
CA PHE A 150 6.93 -3.78 -2.53
C PHE A 150 7.82 -4.73 -1.73
N LEU A 151 8.39 -4.24 -0.63
CA LEU A 151 9.38 -4.96 0.17
C LEU A 151 9.29 -4.59 1.65
N ILE A 152 8.55 -5.36 2.46
CA ILE A 152 8.66 -5.24 3.92
C ILE A 152 9.88 -6.07 4.35
N LYS A 153 11.00 -5.40 4.56
CA LYS A 153 12.27 -6.02 4.94
C LYS A 153 12.34 -6.22 6.45
N ARG A 154 12.79 -7.40 6.86
CA ARG A 154 13.07 -7.69 8.27
C ARG A 154 14.56 -7.60 8.62
N GLN A 155 15.42 -7.26 7.63
CA GLN A 155 16.88 -7.16 7.78
C GLN A 155 17.55 -6.64 6.49
N ASN A 156 18.82 -6.21 6.59
CA ASN A 156 19.78 -6.15 5.48
C ASN A 156 20.25 -7.55 5.02
N SER A 157 19.35 -8.53 4.94
CA SER A 157 19.62 -9.89 4.46
C SER A 157 18.52 -10.36 3.50
N SER A 158 18.71 -11.50 2.84
CA SER A 158 17.78 -12.11 1.87
C SER A 158 16.40 -12.51 2.43
N ASN A 159 16.14 -12.21 3.70
CA ASN A 159 14.96 -12.63 4.46
C ASN A 159 13.95 -11.47 4.57
N TYR A 160 12.88 -11.54 3.77
CA TYR A 160 11.80 -10.57 3.76
C TYR A 160 10.64 -11.05 4.61
N PHE A 161 9.99 -10.12 5.30
CA PHE A 161 8.71 -10.39 5.96
C PHE A 161 7.59 -10.42 4.92
N VAL A 162 7.63 -9.52 3.94
CA VAL A 162 6.78 -9.54 2.74
C VAL A 162 7.60 -9.09 1.53
N SER A 163 7.55 -9.84 0.43
CA SER A 163 8.13 -9.45 -0.86
C SER A 163 7.07 -9.61 -1.93
N PHE A 164 6.93 -8.61 -2.78
CA PHE A 164 6.22 -8.77 -4.04
C PHE A 164 7.18 -8.57 -5.20
N GLU A 165 7.33 -9.61 -6.00
CA GLU A 165 8.26 -9.68 -7.12
C GLU A 165 7.50 -9.61 -8.45
N ARG A 166 8.13 -9.01 -9.47
CA ARG A 166 7.54 -8.82 -10.81
C ARG A 166 7.48 -10.10 -11.66
N ASP A 167 8.30 -11.12 -11.36
CA ASP A 167 8.37 -12.42 -12.07
C ASP A 167 8.48 -13.62 -11.09
N SER A 168 8.26 -14.85 -11.59
CA SER A 168 8.12 -16.14 -10.86
C SER A 168 9.15 -16.42 -9.76
N ILE A 169 8.73 -17.14 -8.70
CA ILE A 169 9.41 -17.23 -7.41
C ILE A 169 10.04 -18.61 -7.14
N SER A 170 11.26 -18.63 -6.57
CA SER A 170 11.84 -19.80 -5.87
C SER A 170 12.20 -19.46 -4.41
N GLY A 171 11.71 -20.23 -3.43
CA GLY A 171 12.15 -20.18 -2.02
C GLY A 171 11.05 -20.31 -0.95
N ASN A 172 11.43 -20.71 0.28
CA ASN A 172 10.55 -20.83 1.45
C ASN A 172 10.25 -19.46 2.10
N LYS A 173 9.31 -18.68 1.56
CA LYS A 173 8.98 -17.33 2.08
C LYS A 173 7.48 -17.02 1.99
N PHE A 174 7.00 -16.00 2.72
CA PHE A 174 5.69 -15.37 2.51
C PHE A 174 5.71 -14.60 1.19
N GLN A 175 5.48 -15.32 0.10
CA GLN A 175 5.66 -14.82 -1.25
C GLN A 175 4.38 -15.01 -2.05
N SER A 176 3.87 -13.91 -2.61
CA SER A 176 2.84 -13.94 -3.65
C SER A 176 3.42 -13.33 -4.91
N THR A 177 3.30 -14.05 -6.01
CA THR A 177 3.54 -13.51 -7.34
C THR A 177 2.41 -12.54 -7.68
N PHE A 178 2.76 -11.42 -8.31
CA PHE A 178 1.76 -10.62 -8.99
C PHE A 178 1.63 -11.01 -10.47
N ALA A 179 0.48 -10.68 -11.05
CA ALA A 179 0.28 -10.66 -12.48
C ALA A 179 1.26 -9.68 -13.16
N GLY A 180 1.77 -10.05 -14.33
CA GLY A 180 2.96 -9.46 -14.96
C GLY A 180 2.92 -7.96 -15.29
N ASN A 181 4.06 -7.45 -15.76
CA ASN A 181 4.31 -6.04 -16.11
C ASN A 181 3.52 -5.55 -17.34
N VAL A 182 2.19 -5.45 -17.22
CA VAL A 182 1.28 -5.00 -18.27
C VAL A 182 0.91 -3.53 -18.05
N LEU A 183 0.90 -2.74 -19.12
CA LEU A 183 0.45 -1.35 -19.08
C LEU A 183 -1.03 -1.28 -18.68
N GLY A 184 -1.39 -0.24 -17.93
CA GLY A 184 -2.77 0.02 -17.54
C GLY A 184 -3.03 -0.17 -16.04
N ASN A 185 -4.32 -0.17 -15.70
CA ASN A 185 -4.78 -0.25 -14.31
C ASN A 185 -4.54 -1.65 -13.77
N ARG A 186 -4.10 -1.73 -12.52
CA ARG A 186 -3.77 -2.96 -11.84
C ARG A 186 -4.29 -2.95 -10.41
N ARG A 187 -4.89 -4.08 -10.03
CA ARG A 187 -5.25 -4.42 -8.66
C ARG A 187 -4.36 -5.56 -8.20
N SER A 188 -3.79 -5.38 -7.03
CA SER A 188 -2.77 -6.23 -6.46
C SER A 188 -3.18 -6.58 -5.04
N ILE A 189 -3.45 -7.84 -4.73
CA ILE A 189 -3.89 -8.29 -3.40
C ILE A 189 -3.21 -9.59 -3.00
N VAL A 190 -2.87 -9.74 -1.71
CA VAL A 190 -2.25 -10.95 -1.15
C VAL A 190 -2.78 -11.23 0.25
N GLY A 191 -2.88 -12.51 0.60
CA GLY A 191 -3.02 -12.99 1.97
C GLY A 191 -1.68 -13.48 2.51
N LEU A 192 -1.36 -13.11 3.74
CA LEU A 192 -0.13 -13.45 4.45
C LEU A 192 -0.49 -14.23 5.71
N ASN A 193 0.26 -15.29 6.03
CA ASN A 193 0.21 -15.83 7.38
C ASN A 193 1.17 -15.07 8.30
N GLY A 194 0.90 -15.11 9.60
CA GLY A 194 1.81 -14.54 10.59
C GLY A 194 3.16 -15.26 10.58
N PRO A 195 4.23 -14.58 11.00
CA PRO A 195 5.54 -15.20 11.06
C PRO A 195 5.55 -16.38 12.03
N THR A 196 6.14 -17.50 11.60
CA THR A 196 6.46 -18.62 12.48
C THR A 196 7.91 -18.48 12.95
N GLY A 197 8.12 -18.29 14.25
CA GLY A 197 9.44 -18.21 14.89
C GLY A 197 9.91 -16.80 15.27
N SER A 198 10.96 -16.74 16.08
CA SER A 198 11.51 -15.48 16.60
C SER A 198 12.32 -14.72 15.52
N PRO A 199 12.12 -13.40 15.36
CA PRO A 199 13.05 -12.57 14.58
C PRO A 199 14.45 -12.66 15.17
N SER A 200 15.45 -12.99 14.36
CA SER A 200 16.86 -12.76 14.70
C SER A 200 17.30 -11.42 14.10
N GLY A 201 17.44 -10.37 14.92
CA GLY A 201 18.00 -9.07 14.50
C GLY A 201 17.32 -7.85 15.11
N THR A 202 18.04 -6.73 15.18
CA THR A 202 17.60 -5.44 15.76
C THR A 202 17.16 -4.40 14.73
N ASP A 203 17.46 -4.60 13.44
CA ASP A 203 17.27 -3.58 12.40
C ASP A 203 16.10 -3.94 11.48
N ASN A 204 14.95 -3.30 11.71
CA ASN A 204 13.79 -3.44 10.84
C ASN A 204 13.69 -2.24 9.88
N VAL A 205 13.74 -2.48 8.57
CA VAL A 205 13.50 -1.44 7.55
C VAL A 205 12.17 -1.74 6.86
N PHE A 206 11.12 -1.03 7.26
CA PHE A 206 9.77 -1.28 6.79
C PHE A 206 9.37 -0.37 5.62
N SER A 207 10.03 -0.55 4.47
CA SER A 207 9.54 0.05 3.22
C SER A 207 8.24 -0.63 2.81
N PHE A 208 7.17 0.14 2.60
CA PHE A 208 5.90 -0.43 2.15
C PHE A 208 5.88 -0.51 0.63
N TYR A 209 5.91 0.65 -0.01
CA TYR A 209 5.76 0.80 -1.44
C TYR A 209 6.87 1.71 -1.97
N LYS A 210 7.50 1.29 -3.06
CA LYS A 210 8.63 2.02 -3.65
C LYS A 210 8.36 2.35 -5.12
N PHE A 211 8.63 3.61 -5.47
CA PHE A 211 8.85 4.06 -6.84
C PHE A 211 10.36 4.14 -7.10
N GLY A 212 10.80 3.86 -8.32
CA GLY A 212 12.22 3.71 -8.64
C GLY A 212 12.68 2.26 -8.64
N SER A 213 13.97 2.05 -8.91
CA SER A 213 14.54 0.70 -8.99
C SER A 213 14.58 0.08 -7.59
N ALA A 214 13.93 -1.06 -7.45
CA ALA A 214 13.71 -1.71 -6.18
C ALA A 214 14.02 -3.19 -6.33
N GLY A 215 14.83 -3.73 -5.45
CA GLY A 215 15.02 -5.17 -5.40
C GLY A 215 15.54 -5.65 -4.06
N PRO A 216 15.66 -6.97 -3.95
CA PRO A 216 16.06 -7.61 -2.71
C PRO A 216 17.55 -7.38 -2.37
N PHE A 217 18.44 -7.35 -3.36
CA PHE A 217 19.90 -7.37 -3.20
C PHE A 217 20.55 -6.14 -3.84
N GLY A 218 21.52 -5.51 -3.19
CA GLY A 218 22.16 -4.27 -3.66
C GLY A 218 22.61 -4.25 -5.13
N ASN A 219 22.94 -3.05 -5.61
CA ASN A 219 23.18 -2.68 -7.02
C ASN A 219 22.08 -3.18 -7.97
N PHE A 220 20.96 -2.47 -7.94
CA PHE A 220 19.89 -2.62 -8.90
C PHE A 220 20.31 -2.03 -10.24
N GLU A 221 19.69 -2.47 -11.34
CA GLU A 221 19.81 -1.75 -12.61
C GLU A 221 19.10 -0.41 -12.42
N LEU A 222 19.91 0.63 -12.30
CA LEU A 222 19.47 1.94 -11.83
C LEU A 222 18.49 2.59 -12.82
N ASN A 223 18.41 2.11 -14.05
CA ASN A 223 17.60 2.62 -15.15
C ASN A 223 16.49 1.64 -15.59
N GLY A 224 16.14 0.65 -14.77
CA GLY A 224 15.21 -0.42 -15.13
C GLY A 224 13.75 -0.21 -14.69
N ALA A 225 13.45 0.81 -13.89
CA ALA A 225 12.18 0.90 -13.19
C ALA A 225 10.98 1.24 -14.10
N SER A 226 9.80 0.75 -13.72
CA SER A 226 8.53 1.16 -14.31
C SER A 226 8.11 2.56 -13.84
N SER A 227 7.48 3.33 -14.72
CA SER A 227 6.71 4.52 -14.33
C SER A 227 5.29 4.10 -13.96
N LYS A 228 4.76 4.60 -12.84
CA LYS A 228 3.47 4.14 -12.31
C LYS A 228 2.78 5.18 -11.44
N ILE A 229 1.45 5.08 -11.38
CA ILE A 229 0.57 5.90 -10.54
C ILE A 229 0.04 5.03 -9.42
N LEU A 230 0.16 5.46 -8.17
CA LEU A 230 -0.43 4.81 -7.00
C LEU A 230 -1.71 5.54 -6.58
N TYR A 231 -2.80 4.77 -6.39
CA TYR A 231 -4.10 5.31 -5.99
C TYR A 231 -4.49 4.92 -4.57
N PHE A 232 -4.14 3.70 -4.17
CA PHE A 232 -4.70 3.06 -3.00
C PHE A 232 -3.72 2.06 -2.39
N MET A 233 -3.70 1.99 -1.06
CA MET A 233 -3.06 0.91 -0.32
C MET A 233 -3.85 0.56 0.95
N HIS A 234 -3.90 -0.73 1.29
CA HIS A 234 -4.63 -1.23 2.45
C HIS A 234 -3.90 -2.40 3.10
N ILE A 235 -3.81 -2.39 4.43
CA ILE A 235 -3.45 -3.54 5.23
C ILE A 235 -4.59 -3.85 6.20
N VAL A 236 -5.00 -5.11 6.21
CA VAL A 236 -6.05 -5.65 7.08
C VAL A 236 -5.51 -6.81 7.89
N ASP A 237 -5.73 -6.80 9.19
CA ASP A 237 -5.63 -7.97 10.04
C ASP A 237 -6.89 -8.83 9.86
N LEU A 238 -6.70 -10.02 9.28
CA LEU A 238 -7.78 -10.95 8.97
C LEU A 238 -8.34 -11.64 10.21
N ASP A 239 -7.52 -11.83 11.24
CA ASP A 239 -7.96 -12.44 12.49
C ASP A 239 -8.84 -11.49 13.31
N VAL A 240 -8.68 -10.19 13.13
CA VAL A 240 -9.56 -9.14 13.69
C VAL A 240 -10.74 -8.84 12.78
N ALA A 241 -10.57 -8.87 11.46
CA ALA A 241 -11.64 -8.52 10.51
C ALA A 241 -12.71 -9.61 10.32
N LYS A 242 -12.40 -10.86 10.68
CA LYS A 242 -13.32 -11.99 10.48
C LYS A 242 -14.58 -11.87 11.34
N ASN A 243 -15.69 -12.32 10.78
CA ASN A 243 -16.93 -12.49 11.53
C ASN A 243 -16.80 -13.65 12.52
N ILE A 244 -17.65 -13.67 13.55
CA ILE A 244 -17.72 -14.79 14.48
C ILE A 244 -18.07 -16.07 13.70
N GLY A 245 -17.25 -17.11 13.85
CA GLY A 245 -17.39 -18.38 13.14
C GLY A 245 -16.79 -18.40 11.72
N GLU A 246 -16.25 -17.28 11.24
CA GLU A 246 -15.53 -17.20 9.96
C GLU A 246 -14.04 -17.54 10.17
N SER A 247 -13.48 -18.38 9.32
CA SER A 247 -12.01 -18.58 9.24
C SER A 247 -11.32 -17.37 8.59
N ALA A 248 -10.02 -17.22 8.80
CA ALA A 248 -9.26 -16.13 8.18
C ALA A 248 -9.25 -16.24 6.63
N GLU A 249 -9.29 -17.46 6.09
CA GLU A 249 -9.34 -17.76 4.67
C GLU A 249 -10.69 -17.37 4.04
N GLN A 250 -11.78 -17.64 4.75
CA GLN A 250 -13.11 -17.15 4.36
C GLN A 250 -13.19 -15.62 4.41
N CYS A 251 -12.62 -15.02 5.47
CA CYS A 251 -12.53 -13.57 5.60
C CYS A 251 -11.74 -12.94 4.44
N TYR A 252 -10.59 -13.51 4.08
CA TYR A 252 -9.80 -13.08 2.93
C TYR A 252 -10.63 -13.11 1.63
N SER A 253 -11.29 -14.23 1.35
CA SER A 253 -12.08 -14.42 0.12
C SER A 253 -13.22 -13.40 0.01
N ARG A 254 -13.90 -13.12 1.13
CA ARG A 254 -14.95 -12.09 1.19
C ARG A 254 -14.39 -10.69 0.95
N LEU A 255 -13.29 -10.34 1.64
CA LEU A 255 -12.67 -9.02 1.48
C LEU A 255 -12.09 -8.81 0.07
N ASP A 256 -11.54 -9.86 -0.55
CA ASP A 256 -11.08 -9.82 -1.94
C ASP A 256 -12.24 -9.52 -2.90
N ALA A 257 -13.37 -10.23 -2.76
CA ALA A 257 -14.55 -9.99 -3.58
C ALA A 257 -15.15 -8.58 -3.39
N ASP A 258 -15.28 -8.13 -2.14
CA ASP A 258 -15.77 -6.79 -1.80
C ASP A 258 -14.86 -5.71 -2.41
N SER A 259 -13.54 -5.91 -2.30
CA SER A 259 -12.56 -4.99 -2.84
C SER A 259 -12.51 -4.98 -4.36
N LEU A 260 -12.60 -6.14 -5.01
CA LEU A 260 -12.69 -6.24 -6.47
C LEU A 260 -13.92 -5.48 -7.00
N SER A 261 -15.07 -5.64 -6.35
CA SER A 261 -16.27 -4.89 -6.69
C SER A 261 -16.06 -3.38 -6.57
N TYR A 262 -15.40 -2.94 -5.49
CA TYR A 262 -15.13 -1.53 -5.28
C TYR A 262 -14.11 -0.97 -6.28
N TYR A 263 -13.02 -1.70 -6.54
CA TYR A 263 -12.04 -1.38 -7.58
C TYR A 263 -12.72 -1.20 -8.95
N ASN A 264 -13.54 -2.16 -9.36
CA ASN A 264 -14.27 -2.09 -10.62
C ASN A 264 -15.21 -0.88 -10.68
N SER A 265 -15.82 -0.48 -9.57
CA SER A 265 -16.67 0.71 -9.52
C SER A 265 -15.91 2.03 -9.67
N LEU A 266 -14.61 2.06 -9.32
CA LEU A 266 -13.79 3.26 -9.37
C LEU A 266 -12.99 3.38 -10.68
N PHE A 267 -12.56 2.25 -11.25
CA PHE A 267 -11.78 2.20 -12.49
C PHE A 267 -12.63 1.88 -13.73
N GLY A 268 -13.86 1.39 -13.55
CA GLY A 268 -14.82 1.18 -14.61
C GLY A 268 -15.40 2.46 -15.18
N GLU A 269 -16.35 2.32 -16.10
CA GLU A 269 -17.02 3.45 -16.74
C GLU A 269 -17.80 4.30 -15.72
N GLY A 270 -17.64 5.62 -15.80
CA GLY A 270 -18.17 6.59 -14.83
C GLY A 270 -17.45 6.63 -13.49
N GLY A 271 -16.41 5.81 -13.30
CA GLY A 271 -15.67 5.67 -12.04
C GLY A 271 -14.77 6.87 -11.72
N ALA A 272 -14.43 7.02 -10.43
CA ALA A 272 -13.64 8.17 -9.95
C ALA A 272 -12.23 8.28 -10.59
N TYR A 273 -11.63 7.16 -10.98
CA TYR A 273 -10.30 7.10 -11.61
C TYR A 273 -10.37 6.91 -13.13
N GLN A 274 -11.58 6.86 -13.71
CA GLN A 274 -11.72 6.78 -15.16
C GLN A 274 -11.11 8.04 -15.81
N ASN A 275 -10.38 7.84 -16.90
CA ASN A 275 -9.75 8.89 -17.69
C ASN A 275 -8.83 9.81 -16.88
N ASP A 276 -8.12 9.25 -15.90
CA ASP A 276 -7.14 10.00 -15.13
C ASP A 276 -6.03 10.57 -16.02
N ILE A 277 -5.84 11.89 -15.92
CA ILE A 277 -4.92 12.66 -16.76
C ILE A 277 -3.61 12.80 -16.00
N HIS A 278 -2.53 12.45 -16.68
CA HIS A 278 -1.16 12.41 -16.16
C HIS A 278 -0.19 12.71 -17.30
N THR A 279 1.03 13.10 -16.94
CA THR A 279 2.13 13.28 -17.89
C THR A 279 2.40 11.96 -18.61
N SER A 280 2.39 11.99 -19.94
CA SER A 280 2.77 10.84 -20.77
C SER A 280 4.26 10.57 -20.70
N VAL A 281 4.64 9.30 -20.79
CA VAL A 281 5.99 8.77 -20.59
C VAL A 281 6.54 8.02 -21.78
#